data_AF-A0A7K0BZJ5-F1
#
_entry.id   AF-A0A7K0BZJ5-F1
#
_cell.length_a   1.000
_cell.length_b   1.000
_cell.length_c   1.000
_cell.angle_alpha   90.00
_cell.angle_beta   90.00
_cell.angle_gamma   90.00
#
_symmetry.space_group_name_H-M   'P 1'
#
loop_
_entity.id
_entity.type
_entity.pdbx_description
1 polymer ?
#
loop_
_entity_poly.entity_id
_entity_poly.type
_entity_poly.pdbx_seq_one_letter_code
_entity_poly.pdbx_strand_id
1 'polypeptide(L)' 'MKQEAADVSRTRHRLNPRPSGQGARQWGHDGDRLGFSVQAGATTNGRQAIVMVNLNPGGGPALDDAMDVVLPTALCGK' A
#
# COMPACT_ATOMS: atom_id res chain seq x y z
N MET A 1 -23.84 -19.50 -12.87
CA MET A 1 -24.43 -19.04 -11.59
C MET A 1 -23.30 -18.96 -10.57
N LYS A 2 -23.06 -17.74 -10.05
CA LYS A 2 -22.25 -17.34 -8.88
C LYS A 2 -20.77 -17.77 -8.79
N GLN A 3 -19.89 -16.79 -8.92
CA GLN A 3 -19.00 -16.42 -7.82
C GLN A 3 -18.78 -14.91 -7.79
N GLU A 4 -19.24 -14.34 -6.69
CA GLU A 4 -19.19 -12.95 -6.27
C GLU A 4 -17.97 -12.88 -5.34
N ALA A 5 -16.94 -12.12 -5.71
CA ALA A 5 -15.72 -11.96 -4.92
C ALA A 5 -15.38 -10.46 -4.81
N ALA A 6 -16.11 -9.78 -3.94
CA ALA A 6 -15.60 -8.95 -2.85
C ALA A 6 -14.40 -7.99 -3.04
N ASP A 7 -14.01 -7.56 -4.25
CA ASP A 7 -12.83 -6.68 -4.42
C ASP A 7 -13.12 -5.27 -4.96
N VAL A 8 -14.39 -4.83 -4.93
CA VAL A 8 -14.66 -3.39 -5.02
C VAL A 8 -14.44 -2.78 -3.63
N SER A 9 -13.19 -2.77 -3.17
CA SER A 9 -12.79 -2.08 -1.95
C SER A 9 -12.89 -0.56 -2.15
N ARG A 10 -14.13 -0.07 -2.03
CA ARG A 10 -14.54 1.27 -1.59
C ARG A 10 -13.50 2.38 -1.78
N THR A 11 -13.23 2.74 -3.02
CA THR A 11 -12.54 3.97 -3.39
C THR A 11 -13.40 5.18 -3.03
N ARG A 12 -13.34 5.67 -1.79
CA ARG A 12 -13.77 7.04 -1.50
C ARG A 12 -12.59 7.96 -1.85
N HIS A 13 -12.60 8.50 -3.08
CA HIS A 13 -11.72 9.58 -3.52
C HIS A 13 -10.19 9.30 -3.45
N ARG A 14 -9.72 8.22 -4.09
CA ARG A 14 -8.29 7.91 -4.29
C ARG A 14 -7.47 7.56 -3.03
N LEU A 15 -8.11 7.21 -1.91
CA LEU A 15 -7.38 6.73 -0.73
C LEU A 15 -7.92 5.37 -0.27
N ASN A 16 -7.01 4.40 -0.14
CA ASN A 16 -7.31 3.07 0.36
C ASN A 16 -7.05 3.04 1.88
N PRO A 17 -8.07 2.78 2.71
CA PRO A 17 -7.84 2.56 4.13
C PRO A 17 -7.10 1.22 4.30
N ARG A 18 -5.92 1.21 4.92
CA ARG A 18 -5.26 -0.04 5.34
C ARG A 18 -5.27 -0.17 6.86
N PRO A 19 -5.65 -1.34 7.40
CA PRO A 19 -5.41 -1.63 8.81
C PRO A 19 -3.90 -1.77 9.03
N SER A 20 -3.33 -1.04 9.98
CA SER A 20 -2.00 -1.36 10.50
C SER A 20 -2.15 -2.29 11.71
N GLY A 21 -1.19 -3.20 11.89
CA GLY A 21 -1.16 -4.10 13.05
C GLY A 21 -1.08 -3.40 14.42
N GLN A 22 -0.89 -2.08 14.43
CA GLN A 22 -0.76 -1.25 15.64
C GLN A 22 -2.01 -0.39 15.92
N GLY A 23 -3.14 -0.65 15.25
CA GLY A 23 -4.40 0.07 15.48
C GLY A 23 -4.49 1.46 14.85
N ALA A 24 -3.44 1.93 14.17
CA ALA A 24 -3.49 3.15 13.38
C ALA A 24 -4.11 2.88 12.00
N ARG A 25 -5.08 3.69 11.60
CA ARG A 25 -5.65 3.65 10.24
C ARG A 25 -4.74 4.44 9.31
N GLN A 26 -4.18 3.80 8.28
CA GLN A 26 -3.40 4.49 7.25
C GLN A 26 -4.25 4.71 5.99
N TRP A 27 -3.99 5.82 5.31
CA TRP A 27 -4.64 6.22 4.06
C TRP A 27 -3.56 6.42 3.01
N GLY A 28 -3.76 5.89 1.81
CA GLY A 28 -2.71 5.92 0.79
C GLY A 28 -3.20 5.62 -0.62
N HIS A 29 -2.29 5.73 -1.58
CA HIS A 29 -2.51 5.36 -2.97
C HIS A 29 -1.25 4.70 -3.51
N ASP A 30 -1.44 3.70 -4.37
CA ASP A 30 -0.37 2.97 -5.03
C ASP A 30 -0.29 3.35 -6.51
N GLY A 31 0.89 3.23 -7.10
CA GLY A 31 1.06 3.61 -8.51
C GLY A 31 2.17 2.81 -9.17
N ASP A 32 1.84 2.24 -10.32
CA ASP A 32 2.77 1.49 -11.14
C ASP A 32 2.99 2.17 -12.49
N ARG A 33 4.27 2.22 -12.90
CA ARG A 33 4.70 2.58 -14.25
C ARG A 33 5.84 1.65 -14.65
N LEU A 34 6.09 1.48 -15.95
CA LEU A 34 7.29 0.76 -16.39
C LEU A 34 8.56 1.37 -15.75
N GLY A 35 9.35 0.51 -15.15
CA GLY A 35 10.53 0.83 -14.35
C GLY A 35 10.26 1.18 -12.89
N PHE A 36 9.01 1.33 -12.43
CA PHE A 36 8.69 1.85 -11.09
C PHE A 36 7.42 1.28 -10.45
N SER A 37 7.49 0.99 -9.16
CA SER A 37 6.32 0.81 -8.29
C SER A 37 6.42 1.72 -7.09
N VAL A 38 5.29 2.33 -6.72
CA VAL A 38 5.20 3.32 -5.65
C VAL A 38 4.05 2.97 -4.71
N GLN A 39 4.32 2.97 -3.42
CA GLN A 39 3.29 2.95 -2.37
C GLN A 39 3.48 4.19 -1.48
N ALA A 40 2.43 4.98 -1.33
CA ALA A 40 2.44 6.17 -0.48
C ALA A 40 1.34 6.08 0.57
N GLY A 41 1.61 6.55 1.79
CA GLY A 41 0.61 6.57 2.84
C GLY A 41 0.85 7.61 3.92
N ALA A 42 -0.21 7.87 4.68
CA ALA A 42 -0.22 8.73 5.85
C ALA A 42 -1.09 8.16 6.96
N THR A 43 -0.73 8.46 8.21
CA THR A 43 -1.52 8.13 9.40
C THR A 43 -2.31 9.34 9.90
N THR A 44 -3.35 9.10 10.71
CA THR A 44 -4.16 10.18 11.30
C THR A 44 -3.41 11.06 12.29
N ASN A 45 -2.29 10.58 12.85
CA ASN A 45 -1.39 11.36 13.71
C ASN A 45 -0.30 12.12 12.93
N GLY A 46 -0.39 12.17 11.59
CA GLY A 46 0.43 13.05 10.76
C GLY A 46 1.74 12.45 10.24
N ARG A 47 2.05 11.17 10.49
CA ARG A 47 3.21 10.50 9.87
C ARG A 47 2.91 10.20 8.41
N GLN A 48 3.92 10.34 7.56
CA GLN A 48 3.82 10.15 6.11
C GLN A 48 5.06 9.40 5.61
N ALA A 49 4.88 8.52 4.63
CA ALA A 49 5.96 7.78 4.00
C ALA A 49 5.63 7.48 2.54
N ILE A 50 6.67 7.42 1.71
CA ILE A 50 6.61 7.02 0.31
C ILE A 50 7.70 5.97 0.10
N VAL A 51 7.32 4.85 -0.49
CA VAL A 51 8.21 3.76 -0.87
C VAL A 51 8.21 3.67 -2.38
N MET A 52 9.39 3.63 -2.99
CA MET A 52 9.57 3.47 -4.43
C MET A 52 10.58 2.37 -4.70
N VAL A 53 10.28 1.51 -5.67
CA VAL A 53 11.18 0.49 -6.18
C VAL A 53 11.30 0.65 -7.70
N ASN A 54 12.48 0.38 -8.25
CA ASN A 54 12.80 0.60 -9.66
C ASN A 54 12.91 -0.70 -10.48
N LEU A 55 12.10 -1.71 -10.10
CA LEU A 55 12.19 -3.08 -10.61
C LEU A 55 10.87 -3.62 -11.19
N ASN A 56 9.99 -2.74 -11.69
CA ASN A 56 8.68 -3.15 -12.24
C ASN A 56 8.63 -3.09 -13.78
N PRO A 57 8.46 -4.19 -14.53
CA PRO A 57 8.45 -5.58 -14.06
C PRO A 57 9.88 -6.07 -13.72
N GLY A 58 10.00 -7.06 -12.85
CA GLY A 58 11.30 -7.65 -12.48
C GLY A 58 11.46 -8.08 -11.02
N GLY A 59 10.66 -7.56 -10.10
CA GLY A 59 10.72 -7.90 -8.67
C GLY A 59 10.11 -9.23 -8.27
N GLY A 60 9.04 -9.64 -8.97
CA GLY A 60 8.27 -10.84 -8.64
C GLY A 60 7.57 -10.78 -7.27
N PRO A 61 6.92 -11.88 -6.85
CA PRO A 61 6.08 -11.90 -5.64
C PRO A 61 6.81 -11.51 -4.36
N ALA A 62 8.11 -11.83 -4.24
CA ALA A 62 8.91 -11.48 -3.07
C ALA A 62 9.08 -9.95 -2.91
N LEU A 63 9.12 -9.19 -4.01
CA LEU A 63 9.15 -7.74 -3.94
C LEU A 63 7.79 -7.18 -3.53
N ASP A 64 6.70 -7.75 -4.05
CA ASP A 64 5.34 -7.34 -3.71
C ASP A 64 5.07 -7.54 -2.20
N ASP A 65 5.42 -8.71 -1.67
CA ASP A 65 5.34 -9.02 -0.23
C ASP A 65 6.17 -8.04 0.62
N ALA A 66 7.38 -7.69 0.15
CA ALA A 66 8.25 -6.75 0.84
C ALA A 66 7.67 -5.33 0.85
N MET A 67 7.09 -4.87 -0.27
CA MET A 67 6.45 -3.57 -0.36
C MET A 67 5.28 -3.45 0.62
N ASP A 68 4.44 -4.50 0.72
CA ASP A 68 3.29 -4.52 1.63
C ASP A 68 3.65 -4.37 3.12
N VAL A 69 4.86 -4.78 3.52
CA VAL A 69 5.34 -4.67 4.90
C VAL A 69 6.09 -3.37 5.15
N VAL A 70 6.80 -2.83 4.16
CA VAL A 70 7.75 -1.73 4.38
C VAL A 70 7.05 -0.39 4.63
N LEU A 71 5.93 -0.12 3.94
CA LEU A 71 5.16 1.12 4.14
C LEU A 71 4.56 1.19 5.56
N PRO A 72 3.84 0.17 6.08
CA PRO A 72 3.40 0.13 7.47
C PRO A 72 4.56 0.30 8.46
N THR A 73 5.70 -0.35 8.21
CA THR A 73 6.89 -0.23 9.07
C THR A 73 7.39 1.21 9.15
N ALA A 74 7.47 1.91 8.01
CA ALA A 74 7.89 3.31 7.95
C ALA A 74 6.89 4.26 8.66
N LEU A 75 5.59 3.97 8.53
CA LEU A 75 4.51 4.79 9.11
C LEU A 75 4.29 4.58 10.60
N CYS A 76 4.51 3.38 11.10
CA CYS A 76 4.19 3.02 12.48
C CYS A 76 5.45 2.97 13.37
N GLY A 77 6.65 2.85 12.79
CA GLY A 77 7.84 2.55 13.59
C GLY A 77 7.73 1.15 14.19
N LYS A 78 8.86 0.57 14.60
CA LYS A 78 8.81 -0.69 15.35
C LYS A 78 8.16 -0.49 16.70
#